data_AF-A0A929MYF1-F1
#
_entry.id   AF-A0A929MYF1-F1
#
_cell.length_a   1.000
_cell.length_b   1.000
_cell.length_c   1.000
_cell.angle_alpha   90.00
_cell.angle_beta   90.00
_cell.angle_gamma   90.00
#
_symmetry.space_group_name_H-M   'P 1'
#
loop_
_entity.id
_entity.type
_entity.pdbx_description
1 polymer ?
#
loop_
_entity_poly.entity_id
_entity_poly.type
_entity_poly.pdbx_seq_one_letter_code
_entity_poly.pdbx_strand_id
1 'polypeptide(L)'
;FSGPRTKPTPRLRAHGAVAYSTDEEPPAPFAPQGGEEGSLTDGGAMDAAVASSVDVEADSPEVVAAREAGLPVLDRDEDGLRALGQILGEDVPLVARTDLRMPSDLALTGSGAIRCDGLTYPSIEILFSARGIADYDGWNELYLGDRLGPTLAESLAEINREIMREYADAPVHRGPARH
;
A
#
# COMPACT_ATOMS: atom_id res chain seq x y z
N PHE A 1 26.35 -24.19 51.62
CA PHE A 1 26.99 -25.00 50.56
C PHE A 1 26.13 -26.22 50.25
N SER A 2 25.46 -26.23 49.10
CA SER A 2 25.11 -27.45 48.35
C SER A 2 24.65 -27.03 46.96
N GLY A 3 25.31 -27.55 45.93
CA GLY A 3 25.21 -27.13 44.52
C GLY A 3 23.99 -27.66 43.75
N PRO A 4 23.94 -27.42 42.43
CA PRO A 4 22.75 -27.59 41.61
C PRO A 4 22.60 -29.03 41.11
N ARG A 5 21.35 -29.50 40.92
CA ARG A 5 21.08 -30.77 40.22
C ARG A 5 19.94 -30.58 39.21
N THR A 6 20.35 -30.33 37.97
CA THR A 6 19.50 -30.33 36.78
C THR A 6 19.02 -31.75 36.48
N LYS A 7 17.73 -31.90 36.14
CA LYS A 7 17.15 -33.18 35.72
C LYS A 7 17.46 -33.44 34.24
N PRO A 8 17.80 -34.67 33.83
CA PRO A 8 18.17 -34.99 32.46
C PRO A 8 16.94 -35.07 31.54
N THR A 9 17.00 -34.41 30.39
CA THR A 9 16.00 -34.46 29.31
C THR A 9 16.12 -35.79 28.53
N PRO A 10 15.03 -36.51 28.25
CA PRO A 10 15.08 -37.76 27.50
C PRO A 10 15.37 -37.51 26.02
N ARG A 11 16.26 -38.31 25.44
CA ARG A 11 16.64 -38.25 24.02
C ARG A 11 15.54 -38.81 23.13
N LEU A 12 15.08 -37.99 22.19
CA LEU A 12 14.14 -38.36 21.13
C LEU A 12 14.83 -39.36 20.19
N ARG A 13 14.23 -40.54 20.05
CA ARG A 13 14.71 -41.62 19.17
C ARG A 13 14.35 -41.25 17.73
N ALA A 14 15.33 -41.23 16.84
CA ALA A 14 15.15 -40.98 15.41
C ALA A 14 14.18 -42.00 14.79
N HIS A 15 13.25 -41.50 13.98
CA HIS A 15 12.39 -42.32 13.12
C HIS A 15 13.20 -42.87 11.94
N GLY A 16 12.78 -44.05 11.48
CA GLY A 16 13.57 -44.95 10.65
C GLY A 16 13.97 -44.40 9.28
N ALA A 17 15.19 -44.76 8.89
CA ALA A 17 15.69 -44.64 7.54
C ALA A 17 14.93 -45.62 6.63
N VAL A 18 14.13 -45.09 5.71
CA VAL A 18 13.78 -45.78 4.48
C VAL A 18 14.84 -45.41 3.45
N ALA A 19 15.55 -46.42 2.98
CA ALA A 19 16.46 -46.30 1.86
C ALA A 19 15.65 -46.25 0.56
N TYR A 20 15.77 -45.15 -0.18
CA TYR A 20 15.58 -45.16 -1.63
C TYR A 20 16.95 -44.89 -2.25
N SER A 21 17.52 -45.91 -2.87
CA SER A 21 18.59 -45.74 -3.85
C SER A 21 17.98 -45.09 -5.08
N THR A 22 18.26 -43.80 -5.27
CA THR A 22 18.13 -43.14 -6.56
C THR A 22 19.55 -42.94 -7.07
N ASP A 23 20.03 -43.90 -7.86
CA ASP A 23 21.10 -43.67 -8.82
C ASP A 23 20.42 -43.13 -10.08
N GLU A 24 20.14 -41.83 -10.10
CA GLU A 24 19.61 -41.14 -11.27
C GLU A 24 20.67 -40.14 -11.71
N GLU A 25 21.35 -40.51 -12.80
CA GLU A 25 22.34 -39.71 -13.51
C GLU A 25 21.73 -38.34 -13.87
N PRO A 26 22.45 -37.21 -13.65
CA PRO A 26 21.90 -35.89 -13.95
C PRO A 26 21.65 -35.74 -15.46
N PRO A 27 20.53 -35.12 -15.87
CA PRO A 27 20.22 -34.99 -17.30
C PRO A 27 21.26 -34.13 -18.01
N ALA A 28 21.64 -34.55 -19.22
CA ALA A 28 22.65 -33.90 -20.03
C ALA A 28 22.30 -32.43 -20.35
N PRO A 29 23.28 -31.52 -20.46
CA PRO A 29 23.06 -30.14 -20.87
C PRO A 29 22.60 -30.10 -22.34
N PHE A 30 21.58 -29.29 -22.63
CA PHE A 30 21.01 -29.17 -23.98
C PHE A 30 22.06 -28.68 -24.99
N ALA A 31 22.20 -29.39 -26.11
CA ALA A 31 22.95 -28.93 -27.28
C ALA A 31 21.97 -28.54 -28.38
N PRO A 32 22.11 -27.37 -29.04
CA PRO A 32 21.18 -26.96 -30.09
C PRO A 32 21.54 -27.69 -31.40
N GLN A 33 20.61 -28.47 -31.94
CA GLN A 33 20.70 -28.98 -33.31
C GLN A 33 19.92 -28.05 -34.22
N GLY A 34 20.60 -27.51 -35.24
CA GLY A 34 20.02 -26.65 -36.26
C GLY A 34 19.54 -27.40 -37.51
N GLY A 35 18.85 -26.67 -38.38
CA GLY A 35 18.48 -27.01 -39.77
C GLY A 35 17.04 -27.53 -39.89
N GLU A 36 16.05 -26.66 -40.19
CA GLU A 36 15.47 -26.38 -41.53
C GLU A 36 14.41 -27.45 -41.92
N GLU A 37 13.20 -27.20 -42.43
CA GLU A 37 12.52 -26.06 -43.05
C GLU A 37 11.01 -26.41 -43.18
N GLY A 38 10.09 -25.44 -43.14
CA GLY A 38 8.65 -25.75 -43.24
C GLY A 38 7.66 -24.59 -43.08
N SER A 39 7.86 -23.51 -43.82
CA SER A 39 6.86 -22.57 -44.38
C SER A 39 5.54 -22.24 -43.61
N LEU A 40 5.42 -20.93 -43.34
CA LEU A 40 4.21 -20.09 -43.37
C LEU A 40 3.21 -20.18 -42.20
N THR A 41 3.31 -19.26 -41.25
CA THR A 41 2.27 -18.23 -41.05
C THR A 41 2.87 -16.92 -40.59
N ASP A 42 2.38 -15.87 -41.25
CA ASP A 42 2.58 -14.45 -41.06
C ASP A 42 2.15 -13.93 -39.68
N GLY A 43 2.78 -12.85 -39.24
CA GLY A 43 2.08 -11.77 -38.57
C GLY A 43 2.00 -11.82 -37.04
N GLY A 44 2.83 -10.98 -36.42
CA GLY A 44 2.32 -10.15 -35.33
C GLY A 44 2.79 -10.53 -33.93
N ALA A 45 3.84 -9.83 -33.51
CA ALA A 45 4.13 -9.50 -32.13
C ALA A 45 2.89 -9.43 -31.21
N MET A 46 2.85 -10.27 -30.18
CA MET A 46 2.17 -9.96 -28.94
C MET A 46 3.08 -10.38 -27.79
N ASP A 47 4.01 -9.47 -27.49
CA ASP A 47 4.42 -9.23 -26.12
C ASP A 47 3.16 -8.84 -25.34
N ALA A 48 2.54 -9.82 -24.70
CA ALA A 48 1.51 -9.58 -23.71
C ALA A 48 2.20 -9.68 -22.35
N ALA A 49 2.89 -8.60 -22.00
CA ALA A 49 3.21 -8.27 -20.63
C ALA A 49 1.96 -8.46 -19.76
N VAL A 50 1.95 -9.51 -18.95
CA VAL A 50 1.03 -9.61 -17.81
C VAL A 50 1.58 -8.66 -16.75
N ALA A 51 1.34 -7.37 -16.97
CA ALA A 51 1.34 -6.40 -15.90
C ALA A 51 0.17 -6.76 -15.00
N SER A 52 0.42 -7.60 -13.99
CA SER A 52 -0.34 -7.50 -12.75
C SER A 52 0.17 -6.26 -12.03
N SER A 53 -0.09 -5.08 -12.61
CA SER A 53 -0.02 -3.83 -11.89
C SER A 53 -1.16 -3.89 -10.89
N VAL A 54 -0.83 -4.26 -9.66
CA VAL A 54 -1.59 -3.76 -8.52
C VAL A 54 -1.57 -2.24 -8.71
N ASP A 55 -2.71 -1.71 -9.13
CA ASP A 55 -2.96 -0.28 -9.25
C ASP A 55 -3.01 0.27 -7.82
N VAL A 56 -1.85 0.31 -7.16
CA VAL A 56 -1.59 1.36 -6.19
C VAL A 56 -1.58 2.58 -7.08
N GLU A 57 -2.72 3.29 -7.17
CA GLU A 57 -2.82 4.54 -7.91
C GLU A 57 -1.59 5.37 -7.57
N ALA A 58 -0.66 5.44 -8.51
CA ALA A 58 0.48 6.32 -8.39
C ALA A 58 -0.08 7.73 -8.31
N ASP A 59 0.53 8.53 -7.45
CA ASP A 59 0.20 9.94 -7.30
C ASP A 59 0.05 10.61 -8.68
N SER A 60 -0.98 11.43 -8.86
CA SER A 60 -1.30 12.00 -10.18
C SER A 60 -0.10 12.80 -10.71
N PRO A 61 0.16 12.81 -12.03
CA PRO A 61 1.35 13.47 -12.58
C PRO A 61 1.40 14.97 -12.23
N GLU A 62 0.24 15.61 -12.05
CA GLU A 62 0.13 16.99 -11.58
C GLU A 62 0.64 17.16 -10.14
N VAL A 63 0.33 16.22 -9.24
CA VAL A 63 0.76 16.27 -7.84
C VAL A 63 2.25 15.98 -7.72
N VAL A 64 2.77 15.04 -8.52
CA VAL A 64 4.22 14.81 -8.66
C VAL A 64 4.93 16.08 -9.15
N ALA A 65 4.42 16.71 -10.21
CA ALA A 65 5.00 17.95 -10.74
C ALA A 65 4.93 19.10 -9.74
N ALA A 66 3.84 19.22 -8.98
CA ALA A 66 3.68 20.22 -7.94
C ALA A 66 4.70 20.03 -6.81
N ARG A 67 4.96 18.78 -6.40
CA ARG A 67 6.01 18.46 -5.42
C ARG A 67 7.39 18.86 -5.92
N GLU A 68 7.72 18.52 -7.16
CA GLU A 68 9.00 18.92 -7.77
C GLU A 68 9.14 20.44 -7.89
N ALA A 69 8.02 21.15 -8.06
CA ALA A 69 7.96 22.61 -8.01
C ALA A 69 7.97 23.19 -6.57
N GLY A 70 8.01 22.35 -5.53
CA GLY A 70 8.09 22.75 -4.13
C GLY A 70 6.75 23.17 -3.50
N LEU A 71 5.62 22.83 -4.12
CA LEU A 71 4.30 23.06 -3.53
C LEU A 71 4.06 22.09 -2.37
N PRO A 72 3.33 22.52 -1.31
CA PRO A 72 3.09 21.71 -0.12
C PRO A 72 1.96 20.69 -0.35
N VAL A 73 2.05 19.88 -1.40
CA VAL A 73 1.08 18.80 -1.65
C VAL A 73 1.22 17.69 -0.61
N LEU A 74 0.09 17.10 -0.23
CA LEU A 74 -0.02 16.07 0.80
C LEU A 74 0.17 14.67 0.22
N ASP A 75 0.76 13.78 1.02
CA ASP A 75 0.93 12.36 0.73
C ASP A 75 -0.20 11.50 1.31
N ARG A 76 -0.35 10.29 0.79
CA ARG A 76 -1.21 9.23 1.36
C ARG A 76 -0.54 8.60 2.59
N ASP A 77 -0.31 9.41 3.62
CA ASP A 77 0.36 9.03 4.88
C ASP A 77 -0.30 9.63 6.13
N GLU A 78 0.36 9.53 7.28
CA GLU A 78 -0.10 10.09 8.55
C GLU A 78 -0.30 11.61 8.50
N ASP A 79 0.56 12.35 7.80
CA ASP A 79 0.44 13.81 7.67
C ASP A 79 -0.75 14.18 6.77
N GLY A 80 -1.00 13.41 5.71
CA GLY A 80 -2.21 13.54 4.90
C GLY A 80 -3.49 13.31 5.70
N LEU A 81 -3.53 12.27 6.54
CA LEU A 81 -4.67 12.04 7.45
C LEU A 81 -4.84 13.16 8.47
N ARG A 82 -3.73 13.66 9.03
CA ARG A 82 -3.71 14.81 9.94
C ARG A 82 -4.34 16.04 9.31
N ALA A 83 -3.95 16.37 8.08
CA ALA A 83 -4.52 17.49 7.35
C ALA A 83 -6.02 17.31 7.09
N LEU A 84 -6.44 16.12 6.63
CA LEU A 84 -7.85 15.79 6.44
C LEU A 84 -8.66 15.97 7.74
N GLY A 85 -8.20 15.39 8.84
CA GLY A 85 -8.87 15.51 10.15
C GLY A 85 -8.98 16.96 10.62
N GLN A 86 -7.92 17.76 10.45
CA GLN A 86 -7.92 19.17 10.82
C GLN A 86 -8.91 20.01 9.99
N ILE A 87 -9.02 19.74 8.69
CA ILE A 87 -9.96 20.42 7.79
C ILE A 87 -11.40 20.09 8.17
N LEU A 88 -11.68 18.81 8.48
CA LEU A 88 -13.01 18.37 8.91
C LEU A 88 -13.35 18.93 10.31
N GLY A 89 -12.36 19.03 11.20
CA GLY A 89 -12.47 19.65 12.53
C GLY A 89 -13.23 18.83 13.58
N GLU A 90 -13.86 17.74 13.18
CA GLU A 90 -14.60 16.82 14.04
C GLU A 90 -14.37 15.36 13.63
N ASP A 91 -14.88 14.43 14.45
CA ASP A 91 -14.78 13.02 14.15
C ASP A 91 -15.80 12.62 13.08
N VAL A 92 -15.30 12.17 11.93
CA VAL A 92 -16.12 11.75 10.80
C VAL A 92 -16.13 10.23 10.71
N PRO A 93 -17.31 9.58 10.69
CA PRO A 93 -17.41 8.13 10.50
C PRO A 93 -16.71 7.69 9.21
N LEU A 94 -16.07 6.52 9.24
CA LEU A 94 -15.50 5.89 8.06
C LEU A 94 -16.26 4.61 7.75
N VAL A 95 -16.54 4.37 6.47
CA VAL A 95 -17.21 3.15 6.01
C VAL A 95 -16.36 2.46 4.97
N ALA A 96 -16.14 1.15 5.14
CA ALA A 96 -15.42 0.34 4.17
C ALA A 96 -16.29 0.04 2.93
N ARG A 97 -15.70 0.09 1.74
CA ARG A 97 -16.31 -0.26 0.44
C ARG A 97 -16.64 -1.74 0.36
N THR A 98 -15.61 -2.56 0.54
CA THR A 98 -15.71 -4.01 0.58
C THR A 98 -16.14 -4.45 1.98
N ASP A 99 -16.66 -5.67 2.10
CA ASP A 99 -16.99 -6.28 3.39
C ASP A 99 -15.72 -6.66 4.19
N LEU A 100 -14.90 -5.66 4.52
CA LEU A 100 -13.69 -5.76 5.35
C LEU A 100 -14.02 -6.03 6.84
N ARG A 101 -15.31 -6.22 7.16
CA ARG A 101 -15.84 -6.43 8.52
C ARG A 101 -15.32 -5.39 9.51
N MET A 102 -15.23 -4.14 9.07
CA MET A 102 -14.82 -3.03 9.92
C MET A 102 -15.84 -2.80 11.04
N PRO A 103 -15.39 -2.45 12.25
CA PRO A 103 -16.27 -2.05 13.34
C PRO A 103 -17.10 -0.82 12.99
N SER A 104 -18.26 -0.67 13.64
CA SER A 104 -19.14 0.48 13.44
C SER A 104 -18.64 1.77 14.10
N ASP A 105 -17.64 1.70 14.98
CA ASP A 105 -17.02 2.87 15.62
C ASP A 105 -15.85 3.46 14.82
N LEU A 106 -15.59 2.92 13.61
CA LEU A 106 -14.53 3.37 12.73
C LEU A 106 -14.76 4.83 12.33
N ALA A 107 -13.77 5.69 12.61
CA ALA A 107 -13.85 7.12 12.31
C ALA A 107 -12.47 7.74 12.08
N LEU A 108 -12.41 8.76 11.21
CA LEU A 108 -11.31 9.70 11.14
C LEU A 108 -11.54 10.77 12.20
N THR A 109 -10.63 10.93 13.15
CA THR A 109 -10.76 11.93 14.21
C THR A 109 -10.43 13.33 13.69
N GLY A 110 -10.87 14.37 14.40
CA GLY A 110 -10.48 15.76 14.10
C GLY A 110 -8.97 16.03 14.22
N SER A 111 -8.20 15.12 14.82
CA SER A 111 -6.71 15.17 14.83
C SER A 111 -6.06 14.42 13.67
N GLY A 112 -6.86 13.74 12.84
CA GLY A 112 -6.45 12.89 11.73
C GLY A 112 -5.86 11.54 12.13
N ALA A 113 -6.23 11.02 13.29
CA ALA A 113 -5.98 9.62 13.61
C ALA A 113 -7.22 8.78 13.30
N ILE A 114 -7.07 7.48 13.16
CA ILE A 114 -8.18 6.58 12.87
C ILE A 114 -8.59 5.89 14.17
N ARG A 115 -9.83 6.09 14.61
CA ARG A 115 -10.42 5.33 15.71
C ARG A 115 -11.01 4.04 15.18
N CYS A 116 -10.76 2.91 15.85
CA CYS A 116 -11.33 1.61 15.54
C CYS A 116 -11.29 0.70 16.77
N ASP A 117 -12.41 0.03 17.13
CA ASP A 117 -12.52 -0.83 18.32
C ASP A 117 -12.02 -0.17 19.63
N GLY A 118 -12.29 1.13 19.80
CA GLY A 118 -11.84 1.91 20.96
C GLY A 118 -10.32 2.20 21.02
N LEU A 119 -9.56 1.84 20.00
CA LEU A 119 -8.15 2.18 19.83
C LEU A 119 -7.99 3.29 18.80
N THR A 120 -6.86 4.00 18.87
CA THR A 120 -6.48 5.05 17.91
C THR A 120 -5.23 4.62 17.17
N TYR A 121 -5.28 4.71 15.85
CA TYR A 121 -4.22 4.34 14.92
C TYR A 121 -3.75 5.60 14.19
N PRO A 122 -2.43 5.87 14.10
CA PRO A 122 -1.95 7.07 13.44
C PRO A 122 -1.96 6.95 11.91
N SER A 123 -2.05 5.74 11.36
CA SER A 123 -2.06 5.50 9.91
C SER A 123 -2.99 4.36 9.52
N ILE A 124 -3.44 4.37 8.25
CA ILE A 124 -4.27 3.31 7.67
C ILE A 124 -3.50 1.99 7.63
N GLU A 125 -2.22 2.03 7.30
CA GLU A 125 -1.35 0.86 7.15
C GLU A 125 -1.23 0.10 8.47
N ILE A 126 -1.09 0.81 9.60
CA ILE A 126 -1.02 0.20 10.92
C ILE A 126 -2.37 -0.43 11.28
N LEU A 127 -3.48 0.27 11.03
CA LEU A 127 -4.83 -0.27 11.24
C LEU A 127 -5.04 -1.55 10.41
N PHE A 128 -4.76 -1.50 9.10
CA PHE A 128 -5.01 -2.59 8.17
C PHE A 128 -4.11 -3.80 8.48
N SER A 129 -2.85 -3.54 8.86
CA SER A 129 -1.94 -4.58 9.35
C SER A 129 -2.45 -5.23 10.64
N ALA A 130 -2.90 -4.44 11.62
CA ALA A 130 -3.46 -4.96 12.87
C ALA A 130 -4.74 -5.80 12.65
N ARG A 131 -5.47 -5.53 11.58
CA ARG A 131 -6.70 -6.23 11.18
C ARG A 131 -6.45 -7.41 10.23
N GLY A 132 -5.20 -7.66 9.83
CA GLY A 132 -4.84 -8.76 8.92
C GLY A 132 -5.36 -8.57 7.49
N ILE A 133 -5.51 -7.31 7.05
CA ILE A 133 -6.01 -6.91 5.74
C ILE A 133 -5.07 -5.90 5.06
N ALA A 134 -3.76 -6.01 5.30
CA ALA A 134 -2.74 -5.11 4.76
C ALA A 134 -2.67 -5.11 3.22
N ASP A 135 -3.21 -6.13 2.56
CA ASP A 135 -3.22 -6.26 1.10
C ASP A 135 -4.25 -5.34 0.41
N TYR A 136 -5.10 -4.66 1.18
CA TYR A 136 -6.10 -3.73 0.65
C TYR A 136 -5.58 -2.29 0.69
N ASP A 137 -5.90 -1.52 -0.35
CA ASP A 137 -5.64 -0.08 -0.37
C ASP A 137 -6.67 0.66 0.50
N GLY A 138 -6.35 0.87 1.77
CA GLY A 138 -7.27 1.50 2.70
C GLY A 138 -7.61 2.96 2.36
N TRP A 139 -6.80 3.67 1.57
CA TRP A 139 -7.14 5.02 1.11
C TRP A 139 -8.33 5.01 0.13
N ASN A 140 -8.42 3.95 -0.69
CA ASN A 140 -9.50 3.74 -1.65
C ASN A 140 -10.66 2.86 -1.11
N GLU A 141 -10.42 2.11 -0.03
CA GLU A 141 -11.47 1.29 0.60
C GLU A 141 -12.27 2.05 1.66
N LEU A 142 -11.77 3.15 2.21
CA LEU A 142 -12.44 3.88 3.29
C LEU A 142 -13.11 5.17 2.79
N TYR A 143 -14.40 5.31 3.10
CA TYR A 143 -15.27 6.40 2.67
C TYR A 143 -15.63 7.30 3.86
N LEU A 144 -15.63 8.61 3.65
CA LEU A 144 -16.04 9.58 4.68
C LEU A 144 -17.57 9.65 4.78
N GLY A 145 -18.08 9.50 6.01
CA GLY A 145 -19.50 9.59 6.36
C GLY A 145 -20.28 8.32 6.03
N ASP A 146 -20.41 7.99 4.75
CA ASP A 146 -21.11 6.81 4.26
C ASP A 146 -20.54 6.30 2.92
N ARG A 147 -21.09 5.19 2.38
CA ARG A 147 -20.60 4.55 1.14
C ARG A 147 -20.85 5.35 -0.15
N LEU A 148 -21.62 6.43 -0.09
CA LEU A 148 -21.82 7.37 -1.19
C LEU A 148 -20.92 8.61 -1.06
N GLY A 149 -20.25 8.78 0.09
CA GLY A 149 -19.26 9.83 0.30
C GLY A 149 -17.96 9.61 -0.50
N PRO A 150 -17.04 10.58 -0.45
CA PRO A 150 -15.74 10.42 -1.09
C PRO A 150 -14.85 9.44 -0.31
N THR A 151 -13.95 8.79 -1.02
CA THR A 151 -12.86 8.03 -0.37
C THR A 151 -11.86 8.97 0.30
N LEU A 152 -11.05 8.45 1.21
CA LEU A 152 -9.92 9.21 1.77
C LEU A 152 -8.93 9.63 0.66
N ALA A 153 -8.70 8.76 -0.34
CA ALA A 153 -7.89 9.07 -1.52
C ALA A 153 -8.48 10.24 -2.32
N GLU A 154 -9.78 10.21 -2.62
CA GLU A 154 -10.47 11.28 -3.36
C GLU A 154 -10.45 12.61 -2.60
N SER A 155 -10.64 12.56 -1.28
CA SER A 155 -10.63 13.73 -0.40
C SER A 155 -9.24 14.37 -0.35
N LEU A 156 -8.19 13.56 -0.24
CA LEU A 156 -6.81 14.04 -0.28
C LEU A 156 -6.48 14.65 -1.67
N ALA A 157 -6.92 14.00 -2.74
CA ALA A 157 -6.72 14.49 -4.10
C ALA A 157 -7.41 15.84 -4.33
N GLU A 158 -8.61 16.04 -3.78
CA GLU A 158 -9.31 17.33 -3.84
C GLU A 158 -8.55 18.43 -3.10
N ILE A 159 -8.02 18.14 -1.91
CA ILE A 159 -7.20 19.10 -1.16
C ILE A 159 -5.94 19.44 -1.94
N ASN A 160 -5.26 18.46 -2.53
CA ASN A 160 -4.08 18.70 -3.36
C ASN A 160 -4.41 19.55 -4.59
N ARG A 161 -5.56 19.35 -5.22
CA ARG A 161 -6.03 20.22 -6.32
C ARG A 161 -6.23 21.65 -5.87
N GLU A 162 -6.81 21.87 -4.69
CA GLU A 162 -7.03 23.22 -4.17
C GLU A 162 -5.72 23.90 -3.74
N ILE A 163 -4.77 23.16 -3.14
CA ILE A 163 -3.40 23.65 -2.86
C ILE A 163 -2.75 24.13 -4.17
N MET A 164 -2.77 23.30 -5.21
CA MET A 164 -2.17 23.67 -6.50
C MET A 164 -2.84 24.91 -7.11
N ARG A 165 -4.17 25.02 -6.99
CA ARG A 165 -4.93 26.17 -7.47
C ARG A 165 -4.58 27.45 -6.72
N GLU A 166 -4.54 27.41 -5.39
CA GLU A 166 -4.21 28.57 -4.56
C GLU A 166 -2.81 29.10 -4.87
N TYR A 167 -1.83 28.21 -5.04
CA TYR A 167 -0.46 28.58 -5.36
C TYR A 167 -0.30 29.07 -6.81
N ALA A 168 -1.15 28.63 -7.74
CA ALA A 168 -1.19 29.17 -9.09
C ALA A 168 -1.76 30.60 -9.14
N ASP A 169 -2.77 30.89 -8.32
CA ASP A 169 -3.42 32.21 -8.23
C ASP A 169 -2.69 33.18 -7.28
N ALA A 170 -1.76 32.70 -6.44
CA ALA A 170 -1.00 33.53 -5.53
C ALA A 170 -0.24 34.62 -6.30
N PRO A 171 -0.49 35.92 -6.01
CA PRO A 171 0.25 36.99 -6.67
C PRO A 171 1.71 36.82 -6.31
N VAL A 172 2.54 36.47 -7.31
CA VAL A 172 4.00 36.41 -7.22
C VAL A 172 4.43 37.63 -6.42
N HIS A 173 4.96 37.40 -5.22
CA HIS A 173 5.36 38.46 -4.31
C HIS A 173 6.25 39.42 -5.11
N ARG A 174 5.71 40.60 -5.47
CA ARG A 174 6.48 41.67 -6.07
C ARG A 174 7.51 42.00 -5.01
N GLY A 175 8.74 41.52 -5.21
CA GLY A 175 9.86 41.92 -4.40
C GLY A 175 9.86 43.44 -4.26
N PRO A 176 10.19 43.99 -3.09
CA PRO A 176 10.11 45.42 -2.84
C PRO A 176 10.88 46.16 -3.93
N ALA A 177 10.20 47.10 -4.59
CA ALA A 177 10.82 48.03 -5.50
C ALA A 177 11.95 48.75 -4.75
N ARG A 178 13.15 48.69 -5.33
CA ARG A 178 14.37 49.38 -4.86
C ARG A 178 14.09 50.87 -4.64
N HIS A 179 14.65 51.41 -3.55
CA HIS A 179 15.03 52.81 -3.44
C HIS A 179 16.50 52.88 -3.03
#